data_AF-I0EM37-F1
#
_entry.id   AF-I0EM37-F1
#
_cell.length_a   1.000
_cell.length_b   1.000
_cell.length_c   1.000
_cell.angle_alpha   90.00
_cell.angle_beta   90.00
_cell.angle_gamma   90.00
#
_symmetry.space_group_name_H-M   'P 1'
#
loop_
_entity.id
_entity.type
_entity.pdbx_description
1 polymer ?
#
loop_
_entity_poly.entity_id
_entity_poly.type
_entity_poly.pdbx_seq_one_letter_code
_entity_poly.pdbx_strand_id
1 'polypeptide(L)'
;MRAKERVAYQITEKIHTVYVKSKDDQHKKHDFTVVRQIEGAILKGLKDNMEMLNKWVNPYNNEVFVIVRAKSYNEDILRKSLQRIPSLDKKTIDNILKAIAEIFNDSFSYDEANIPREM
;
A
#
# COMPACT_ATOMS: atom_id res chain seq x y z
N MET A 1 -1.92 8.48 12.23
CA MET A 1 -1.41 7.84 10.99
C MET A 1 -1.10 8.96 9.99
N ARG A 2 0.11 9.00 9.45
CA ARG A 2 0.55 10.04 8.49
C ARG A 2 0.17 9.64 7.06
N ALA A 3 0.06 10.59 6.13
CA ALA A 3 -0.47 10.31 4.80
C ALA A 3 0.30 9.23 4.01
N LYS A 4 1.62 9.12 4.19
CA LYS A 4 2.43 8.05 3.58
C LYS A 4 2.05 6.64 4.10
N GLU A 5 1.84 6.53 5.41
CA GLU A 5 1.36 5.29 6.04
C GLU A 5 -0.05 4.95 5.54
N ARG A 6 -0.89 5.96 5.32
CA ARG A 6 -2.26 5.79 4.82
C ARG A 6 -2.29 5.16 3.42
N VAL A 7 -1.35 5.52 2.53
CA VAL A 7 -1.24 4.89 1.20
C VAL A 7 -0.90 3.40 1.35
N ALA A 8 0.09 3.06 2.18
CA ALA A 8 0.46 1.67 2.43
C ALA A 8 -0.71 0.86 3.03
N TYR A 9 -1.43 1.45 3.99
CA TYR A 9 -2.64 0.88 4.57
C TYR A 9 -3.71 0.62 3.51
N GLN A 10 -4.02 1.59 2.65
CA GLN A 10 -5.03 1.43 1.59
C GLN A 10 -4.68 0.35 0.57
N ILE A 11 -3.41 0.24 0.19
CA ILE A 11 -2.93 -0.85 -0.68
C ILE A 11 -3.11 -2.19 0.06
N THR A 12 -2.72 -2.25 1.34
CA THR A 12 -2.87 -3.46 2.18
C THR A 12 -4.32 -3.91 2.28
N GLU A 13 -5.26 -2.98 2.49
CA GLU A 13 -6.71 -3.28 2.52
C GLU A 13 -7.19 -3.84 1.18
N LYS A 14 -6.75 -3.27 0.05
CA LYS A 14 -7.12 -3.77 -1.29
C LYS A 14 -6.60 -5.20 -1.55
N ILE A 15 -5.40 -5.53 -1.06
CA ILE A 15 -4.83 -6.88 -1.22
C ILE A 15 -5.16 -7.83 -0.06
N HIS A 16 -5.88 -7.38 0.96
CA HIS A 16 -6.21 -8.19 2.14
C HIS A 16 -6.92 -9.48 1.74
N THR A 17 -7.81 -9.41 0.74
CA THR A 17 -8.51 -10.58 0.19
C THR A 17 -7.58 -11.60 -0.46
N VAL A 18 -6.46 -11.17 -1.06
CA VAL A 18 -5.44 -12.05 -1.64
C VAL A 18 -4.72 -12.82 -0.54
N TYR A 19 -4.35 -12.14 0.55
CA TYR A 19 -3.72 -12.77 1.70
C TYR A 19 -4.67 -13.76 2.41
N VAL A 20 -5.92 -13.35 2.66
CA VAL A 20 -6.94 -14.21 3.29
C VAL A 20 -7.16 -15.48 2.46
N LYS A 21 -7.42 -15.36 1.15
CA LYS A 21 -7.59 -16.52 0.26
C LYS A 21 -6.38 -17.46 0.28
N SER A 22 -5.16 -16.93 0.27
CA SER A 22 -3.95 -17.75 0.32
C SER A 22 -3.83 -18.59 1.60
N LYS A 23 -4.38 -18.10 2.73
CA LYS A 23 -4.38 -18.79 4.01
C LYS A 23 -5.51 -19.80 4.12
N ASP A 24 -6.67 -19.48 3.58
CA ASP A 24 -7.80 -20.41 3.48
C ASP A 24 -7.42 -21.63 2.63
N ASP A 25 -6.77 -21.41 1.48
CA ASP A 25 -6.23 -22.47 0.61
C ASP A 25 -5.18 -23.36 1.31
N GLN A 26 -4.52 -22.82 2.35
CA GLN A 26 -3.53 -23.54 3.16
C GLN A 26 -4.11 -24.12 4.44
N HIS A 27 -5.41 -23.93 4.70
CA HIS A 27 -6.06 -24.25 5.97
C HIS A 27 -5.35 -23.66 7.21
N LYS A 28 -4.80 -22.45 7.10
CA LYS A 28 -4.06 -21.75 8.17
C LYS A 28 -4.87 -20.58 8.73
N LYS A 29 -4.76 -20.33 10.04
CA LYS A 29 -5.37 -19.16 10.69
C LYS A 29 -4.77 -17.86 10.16
N HIS A 30 -5.61 -16.83 10.02
CA HIS A 30 -5.18 -15.47 9.74
C HIS A 30 -4.51 -14.86 10.97
N ASP A 31 -3.36 -14.23 10.77
CA ASP A 31 -2.64 -13.49 11.80
C ASP A 31 -2.56 -12.01 11.40
N PHE A 32 -3.18 -11.15 12.22
CA PHE A 32 -3.15 -9.70 12.05
C PHE A 32 -1.73 -9.12 12.10
N THR A 33 -0.80 -9.80 12.77
CA THR A 33 0.61 -9.41 12.82
C THR A 33 1.25 -9.49 11.44
N VAL A 34 0.89 -10.51 10.65
CA VAL A 34 1.38 -10.69 9.28
C VAL A 34 0.84 -9.60 8.37
N VAL A 35 -0.44 -9.22 8.51
CA VAL A 35 -1.03 -8.11 7.75
C VAL A 35 -0.28 -6.81 8.02
N ARG A 36 0.05 -6.51 9.29
CA ARG A 36 0.90 -5.36 9.64
C ARG A 36 2.31 -5.44 9.07
N GLN A 37 2.89 -6.64 9.00
CA GLN A 37 4.21 -6.83 8.39
C GLN A 37 4.19 -6.61 6.87
N ILE A 38 3.11 -7.01 6.19
CA ILE A 38 2.86 -6.72 4.77
C ILE A 38 2.72 -5.21 4.56
N GLU A 39 1.93 -4.51 5.38
CA GLU A 39 1.81 -3.05 5.33
C GLU A 39 3.18 -2.36 5.47
N GLY A 40 4.00 -2.81 6.43
CA GLY A 40 5.36 -2.31 6.60
C GLY A 40 6.29 -2.60 5.43
N ALA A 41 6.12 -3.74 4.74
CA ALA A 41 6.86 -4.07 3.53
C ALA A 41 6.46 -3.16 2.35
N ILE A 42 5.16 -2.90 2.19
CA ILE A 42 4.63 -1.96 1.20
C ILE A 42 5.18 -0.57 1.46
N LEU A 43 5.08 -0.06 2.69
CA LEU A 43 5.58 1.26 3.05
C LEU A 43 7.08 1.43 2.71
N LYS A 44 7.90 0.39 2.92
CA LYS A 44 9.31 0.39 2.52
C LYS A 44 9.49 0.45 1.01
N GLY A 45 8.71 -0.33 0.25
CA GLY A 45 8.74 -0.31 -1.23
C GLY A 45 8.32 1.04 -1.82
N LEU A 46 7.48 1.80 -1.12
CA LEU A 46 7.00 3.12 -1.55
C LEU A 46 7.92 4.28 -1.17
N LYS A 47 8.85 4.09 -0.21
CA LYS A 47 9.52 5.17 0.51
C LYS A 47 10.05 6.30 -0.37
N ASP A 48 10.74 5.94 -1.45
CA ASP A 48 11.43 6.87 -2.35
C ASP A 48 10.60 7.23 -3.60
N ASN A 49 9.39 6.68 -3.74
CA ASN A 49 8.48 6.88 -4.87
C ASN A 49 7.21 7.66 -4.50
N MET A 50 7.22 8.33 -3.34
CA MET A 50 6.11 9.14 -2.85
C MET A 50 6.38 10.63 -3.03
N GLU A 51 5.45 11.33 -3.67
CA GLU A 51 5.42 12.79 -3.76
C GLU A 51 4.34 13.39 -2.84
N MET A 52 4.57 14.62 -2.39
CA MET A 52 3.53 15.43 -1.74
C MET A 52 2.88 16.30 -2.83
N LEU A 53 1.57 16.18 -2.98
CA LEU A 53 0.79 16.95 -3.95
C LEU A 53 0.33 18.28 -3.37
N ASN A 54 -0.12 18.27 -2.11
CA ASN A 54 -0.64 19.46 -1.46
C ASN A 54 -0.50 19.38 0.06
N LYS A 55 -0.54 20.54 0.72
CA LYS A 55 -0.54 20.72 2.16
C LYS A 55 -1.57 21.79 2.52
N TRP A 56 -2.51 21.44 3.39
CA TRP A 56 -3.50 22.36 3.94
C TRP A 56 -3.34 22.46 5.46
N VAL A 57 -3.58 23.64 6.03
CA VAL A 57 -3.55 23.85 7.48
C VAL A 57 -4.92 24.32 7.90
N ASN A 58 -5.53 23.59 8.83
CA ASN A 58 -6.83 23.92 9.36
C ASN A 58 -6.75 25.20 10.22
N PRO A 59 -7.48 26.28 9.88
CA PRO A 59 -7.40 27.55 10.61
C PRO A 59 -7.97 27.47 12.03
N TYR A 60 -8.78 26.46 12.35
CA TYR A 60 -9.46 26.34 13.65
C TYR A 60 -8.61 25.64 14.73
N ASN A 61 -7.76 24.70 14.34
CA ASN A 61 -6.97 23.89 15.28
C ASN A 61 -5.47 23.78 14.91
N ASN A 62 -5.03 24.47 13.85
CA ASN A 62 -3.67 24.41 13.28
C ASN A 62 -3.23 23.00 12.85
N GLU A 63 -4.17 22.08 12.62
CA GLU A 63 -3.86 20.73 12.15
C GLU A 63 -3.43 20.75 10.68
N VAL A 64 -2.37 20.02 10.38
CA VAL A 64 -1.76 19.97 9.05
C VAL A 64 -2.21 18.71 8.32
N PHE A 65 -2.90 18.91 7.21
CA PHE A 65 -3.31 17.85 6.28
C PHE A 65 -2.39 17.86 5.07
N VAL A 66 -1.98 16.68 4.63
CA VAL A 66 -1.11 16.52 3.46
C VAL A 66 -1.71 15.50 2.51
N ILE A 67 -1.73 15.84 1.23
CA ILE A 67 -2.07 14.93 0.15
C ILE A 67 -0.75 14.41 -0.42
N VAL A 68 -0.64 13.09 -0.50
CA VAL A 68 0.54 12.43 -1.06
C VAL A 68 0.10 11.43 -2.13
N ARG A 69 0.99 11.17 -3.07
CA ARG A 69 0.81 10.18 -4.12
C ARG A 69 2.03 9.29 -4.18
N ALA A 70 1.82 7.97 -4.26
CA ALA A 70 2.85 7.06 -4.71
C ALA A 70 2.77 6.96 -6.23
N LYS A 71 3.84 7.35 -6.95
CA LYS A 71 3.89 7.24 -8.42
C LYS A 71 4.17 5.82 -8.88
N SER A 72 4.94 5.11 -8.08
CA SER A 72 5.42 3.76 -8.34
C SER A 72 5.85 3.13 -7.02
N TYR A 73 6.43 1.94 -7.10
CA TYR A 73 7.06 1.26 -5.99
C TYR A 73 8.34 0.58 -6.47
N ASN A 74 9.27 0.34 -5.54
CA ASN A 74 10.45 -0.47 -5.83
C ASN A 74 10.12 -1.95 -5.59
N GLU A 75 9.94 -2.71 -6.68
CA GLU A 75 9.57 -4.12 -6.60
C GLU A 75 10.61 -4.96 -5.86
N ASP A 76 11.91 -4.71 -6.07
CA ASP A 76 12.97 -5.48 -5.42
C ASP A 76 12.97 -5.30 -3.90
N ILE A 77 12.81 -4.06 -3.42
CA ILE A 77 12.72 -3.75 -1.98
C ILE A 77 11.47 -4.38 -1.38
N LEU A 78 10.34 -4.29 -2.08
CA LEU A 78 9.07 -4.87 -1.64
C LEU A 78 9.17 -6.40 -1.55
N ARG A 79 9.63 -7.05 -2.62
CA ARG A 79 9.83 -8.52 -2.68
C ARG A 79 10.77 -9.00 -1.58
N LYS A 80 11.95 -8.36 -1.41
CA LYS A 80 12.88 -8.69 -0.32
C LYS A 80 12.27 -8.49 1.06
N SER A 81 11.43 -7.47 1.23
CA SER A 81 10.75 -7.22 2.51
C SER A 81 9.68 -8.26 2.80
N LEU A 82 8.91 -8.70 1.80
CA LEU A 82 7.90 -9.76 1.94
C LEU A 82 8.55 -11.13 2.19
N GLN A 83 9.67 -11.45 1.54
CA GLN A 83 10.42 -12.69 1.76
C GLN A 83 10.96 -12.84 3.20
N ARG A 84 11.10 -11.73 3.95
CA ARG A 84 11.51 -11.75 5.36
C ARG A 84 10.36 -12.12 6.31
N ILE A 85 9.14 -12.25 5.81
CA ILE A 85 7.96 -12.64 6.58
C ILE A 85 7.86 -14.17 6.53
N PRO A 86 8.19 -14.90 7.62
CA PRO A 86 8.34 -16.36 7.56
C PRO A 86 7.06 -17.11 7.19
N SER A 87 5.90 -16.50 7.42
CA SER A 87 4.60 -17.09 7.16
C SER A 87 4.15 -16.95 5.70
N LEU A 88 4.85 -16.19 4.85
CA LEU A 88 4.52 -16.01 3.45
C LEU A 88 5.34 -16.97 2.58
N ASP A 89 4.67 -17.89 1.89
CA ASP A 89 5.31 -18.69 0.86
C ASP A 89 5.48 -17.88 -0.45
N LYS A 90 6.29 -18.42 -1.35
CA LYS A 90 6.62 -17.79 -2.63
C LYS A 90 5.37 -17.48 -3.48
N LYS A 91 4.40 -18.39 -3.55
CA LYS A 91 3.17 -18.21 -4.35
C LYS A 91 2.34 -17.05 -3.80
N THR A 92 2.23 -16.95 -2.48
CA THR A 92 1.55 -15.85 -1.80
C THR A 92 2.26 -14.52 -2.05
N ILE A 93 3.60 -14.50 -2.00
CA ILE A 93 4.40 -13.30 -2.31
C ILE A 93 4.16 -12.85 -3.76
N ASP A 94 4.22 -13.78 -4.73
CA ASP A 94 4.01 -13.47 -6.14
C ASP A 94 2.58 -12.94 -6.40
N ASN A 95 1.57 -13.52 -5.74
CA ASN A 95 0.19 -13.02 -5.82
C ASN A 95 0.03 -11.61 -5.22
N ILE A 96 0.69 -11.33 -4.10
CA ILE A 96 0.69 -9.98 -3.49
C ILE A 96 1.33 -8.98 -4.45
N LEU A 97 2.50 -9.31 -5.02
CA LEU A 97 3.19 -8.42 -5.95
C LEU A 97 2.36 -8.17 -7.22
N LYS A 98 1.71 -9.20 -7.75
CA LYS A 98 0.81 -9.07 -8.89
C LYS A 98 -0.37 -8.14 -8.59
N ALA A 99 -1.03 -8.33 -7.44
CA ALA A 99 -2.14 -7.48 -7.03
C ALA A 99 -1.72 -6.02 -6.82
N ILE A 100 -0.51 -5.78 -6.29
CA ILE A 100 0.03 -4.43 -6.16
C ILE A 100 0.31 -3.82 -7.54
N ALA A 101 0.89 -4.58 -8.47
CA ALA A 101 1.11 -4.12 -9.84
C ALA A 101 -0.21 -3.72 -10.53
N GLU A 102 -1.27 -4.53 -10.36
CA GLU A 102 -2.62 -4.23 -10.85
C GLU A 102 -3.15 -2.93 -10.25
N ILE A 103 -3.01 -2.71 -8.93
CA ILE A 103 -3.42 -1.45 -8.29
C ILE A 103 -2.72 -0.23 -8.91
N PHE A 104 -1.41 -0.31 -9.16
CA PHE A 104 -0.68 0.78 -9.78
C PHE A 104 -1.11 1.00 -11.24
N ASN A 105 -1.26 -0.07 -12.03
CA ASN A 105 -1.76 0.01 -13.40
C ASN A 105 -3.15 0.65 -13.49
N ASP A 106 -4.09 0.23 -12.63
CA ASP A 106 -5.44 0.78 -12.58
C ASP A 106 -5.43 2.25 -12.13
N SER A 107 -4.52 2.62 -11.22
CA SER A 107 -4.40 3.99 -10.74
C SER A 107 -3.86 4.97 -11.78
N PHE A 108 -3.09 4.52 -12.79
CA PHE A 108 -2.73 5.37 -13.93
C PHE A 108 -3.98 5.77 -14.75
N SER A 109 -5.04 4.96 -14.74
CA SER A 109 -6.32 5.33 -15.39
C SER A 109 -7.05 6.49 -14.68
N TYR A 110 -6.69 6.81 -13.42
CA TYR A 110 -7.23 7.95 -12.70
C TYR A 110 -6.49 9.26 -13.02
N ASP A 111 -5.37 9.23 -13.74
CA ASP A 111 -4.64 10.46 -14.14
C ASP A 111 -5.48 11.39 -15.04
N GLU A 112 -6.53 10.87 -15.69
CA GLU A 112 -7.48 11.66 -16.48
C GLU A 112 -8.72 12.12 -15.69
N ALA A 113 -8.98 11.53 -14.52
CA ALA A 113 -10.17 11.78 -13.73
C ALA A 113 -9.91 12.81 -12.63
N ASN A 114 -10.12 14.08 -12.97
CA ASN A 114 -10.53 15.17 -12.08
C ASN A 114 -9.94 15.14 -10.66
N ILE A 115 -8.73 15.67 -10.50
CA ILE A 115 -8.41 16.41 -9.28
C ILE A 115 -9.41 17.58 -9.27
N PRO A 116 -10.32 17.72 -8.28
CA PRO A 116 -11.17 18.90 -8.18
C PRO A 116 -10.24 20.11 -8.16
N ARG A 117 -10.30 20.95 -9.20
CA ARG A 117 -9.34 22.03 -9.38
C ARG A 117 -9.49 23.16 -8.36
N GLU A 118 -10.48 23.11 -7.49
CA GLU A 118 -10.70 24.11 -6.45
C GLU A 118 -11.26 23.44 -5.18
N MET A 119 -10.70 23.80 -4.04
CA MET A 119 -11.31 23.74 -2.70
C MET A 119 -11.49 25.16 -2.21
#